data_AF-A0AAW0R4M3-F1
#
_entry.id   AF-A0AAW0R4M3-F1
#
_cell.length_a   1.000
_cell.length_b   1.000
_cell.length_c   1.000
_cell.angle_alpha   90.00
_cell.angle_beta   90.00
_cell.angle_gamma   90.00
#
_symmetry.space_group_name_H-M   'P 1'
#
loop_
_entity.id
_entity.type
_entity.pdbx_description
1 polymer ?
#
loop_
_entity_poly.entity_id
_entity_poly.type
_entity_poly.pdbx_seq_one_letter_code
_entity_poly.pdbx_strand_id
1 'polypeptide(L)'
;MVRFSLLRLVALTSQFVGLLSYALAQDAPLFIQGGLEGASATDETYNTGGSISLNGFDINVPKNMLVQFPAAWVPWKDFVADKEAMLGYEINVIGNFVNGSPIAGQILAYQFFEGLSSGFIESIDFEDGSMKIQNGPVLRISDPNAVFSVGYSGAPFFTADDESPSISSFSGFPMCIPRNATDPLCPASNRPFRGSGTFAAPDPLSMAPFLPGDFVTFMGVRRGGEMIVFSIVAQNVQITTLSDLVYVRVELGLLGIDNFNPNTELKESRFVGYTSNSRAQVALYAIDVDPCTGAPTDRIVAAVGLRGGRNEQNKFEYRSDITTGYAREYRVVAEIDGVPKTRTTKNGLLAGTYVQPVNPWVHGEQVVPGVAPPANDFSQMPWLTRGVGVDENGNLWGPLEPFPQTGVQIDPLACGAVSALKFEGDEVKADWVPSSELLGGSLPAPSNETVAQPTTSAQSSPTPESTPVAKRGVPNVRWRSRAWLEATTLAKEDPNLHQLVAPQAKKDQ
;
A
#
# COMPACT_ATOMS: atom_id res chain seq x y z
N MET A 1 1.27 45.69 -56.51
CA MET A 1 0.40 44.49 -56.62
C MET A 1 1.27 43.25 -56.50
N VAL A 2 1.36 42.68 -55.31
CA VAL A 2 2.11 41.45 -55.06
C VAL A 2 1.25 40.27 -55.50
N ARG A 3 1.59 39.64 -56.62
CA ARG A 3 1.03 38.32 -56.99
C ARG A 3 1.59 37.31 -55.98
N PHE A 4 0.93 37.16 -54.84
CA PHE A 4 1.09 35.99 -53.98
C PHE A 4 0.68 34.77 -54.82
N SER A 5 1.65 33.99 -55.25
CA SER A 5 1.43 32.77 -56.03
C SER A 5 0.55 31.82 -55.22
N LEU A 6 -0.60 31.44 -55.77
CA LEU A 6 -1.52 30.45 -55.19
C LEU A 6 -0.78 29.17 -54.76
N LEU A 7 0.30 28.82 -55.46
CA LEU A 7 1.18 27.69 -55.14
C LEU A 7 1.90 27.83 -53.79
N ARG A 8 2.32 29.05 -53.41
CA ARG A 8 2.96 29.31 -52.10
C ARG A 8 1.94 29.28 -50.97
N LEU A 9 0.71 29.73 -51.22
CA LEU A 9 -0.38 29.62 -50.25
C LEU A 9 -0.74 28.15 -50.01
N VAL A 10 -0.89 27.35 -51.08
CA VAL A 10 -1.17 25.91 -51.02
C VAL A 10 -0.05 25.16 -50.31
N ALA A 11 1.22 25.48 -50.59
CA ALA A 11 2.37 24.86 -49.92
C ALA A 11 2.42 25.23 -48.43
N LEU A 12 2.18 26.49 -48.06
CA LEU A 12 2.11 26.88 -46.65
C LEU A 12 0.94 26.21 -45.93
N THR A 13 -0.25 26.17 -46.53
CA THR A 13 -1.40 25.48 -45.94
C THR A 13 -1.17 23.99 -45.82
N SER A 14 -0.52 23.35 -46.80
CA SER A 14 -0.18 21.92 -46.72
C SER A 14 0.86 21.63 -45.65
N GLN A 15 1.84 22.52 -45.44
CA GLN A 15 2.82 22.40 -44.36
C GLN A 15 2.18 22.64 -42.98
N PHE A 16 1.30 23.65 -42.86
CA PHE A 16 0.56 23.90 -41.62
C PHE A 16 -0.40 22.76 -41.28
N VAL A 17 -1.17 22.27 -42.24
CA VAL A 17 -2.07 21.11 -42.06
C VAL A 17 -1.27 19.85 -41.74
N GLY A 18 -0.12 19.64 -42.38
CA GLY A 18 0.79 18.54 -42.04
C GLY A 18 1.30 18.62 -40.59
N LEU A 19 1.81 19.78 -40.16
CA LEU A 19 2.33 20.00 -38.80
C LEU A 19 1.24 19.85 -37.72
N LEU A 20 0.03 20.35 -37.98
CA LEU A 20 -1.14 20.17 -37.11
C LEU A 20 -1.53 18.69 -36.99
N SER A 21 -1.43 17.92 -38.09
CA SER A 21 -1.74 16.49 -38.08
C SER A 21 -0.70 15.68 -37.31
N TYR A 22 0.58 16.04 -37.38
CA TYR A 22 1.65 15.37 -36.60
C TYR A 22 1.54 15.63 -35.10
N ALA A 23 1.18 16.85 -34.68
CA ALA A 23 1.00 17.18 -33.28
C ALA A 23 -0.20 16.46 -32.64
N LEU A 24 -1.22 16.13 -33.43
CA LEU A 24 -2.42 15.41 -32.96
C LEU A 24 -2.30 13.89 -33.05
N ALA A 25 -1.31 13.35 -33.74
CA ALA A 25 -1.15 11.90 -33.97
C ALA A 25 -0.13 11.22 -33.03
N GLN A 26 0.66 11.99 -32.28
CA GLN A 26 1.64 11.45 -31.35
C GLN A 26 1.05 11.38 -29.93
N ASP A 27 1.24 10.24 -29.26
CA ASP A 27 0.93 10.14 -27.84
C ASP A 27 1.86 11.04 -27.01
N ALA A 28 1.29 11.75 -26.04
CA ALA A 28 2.02 12.63 -25.13
C ALA A 28 1.63 12.34 -23.67
N PRO A 29 2.53 12.53 -22.70
CA PRO A 29 2.24 12.22 -21.31
C PRO A 29 1.17 13.15 -20.75
N LEU A 30 0.24 12.59 -19.99
CA LEU A 30 -0.77 13.32 -19.21
C LEU A 30 -0.42 13.16 -17.73
N PHE A 31 -0.26 14.29 -17.05
CA PHE A 31 -0.08 14.37 -15.60
C PHE A 31 -0.86 15.57 -15.09
N ILE A 32 -2.00 15.34 -14.46
CA ILE A 32 -2.86 16.41 -13.93
C ILE A 32 -3.08 16.15 -12.44
N GLN A 33 -2.64 17.09 -11.62
CA GLN A 33 -2.83 17.08 -10.17
C GLN A 33 -3.64 18.31 -9.78
N GLY A 34 -4.82 18.11 -9.21
CA GLY A 34 -5.75 19.20 -8.96
C GLY A 34 -6.97 18.83 -8.13
N GLY A 35 -7.77 19.82 -7.79
CA GLY A 35 -9.03 19.60 -7.08
C GLY A 35 -10.06 18.91 -7.98
N LEU A 36 -10.79 17.93 -7.43
CA LEU A 36 -11.91 17.28 -8.12
C LEU A 36 -13.00 18.32 -8.41
N GLU A 37 -13.30 18.54 -9.69
CA GLU A 37 -14.37 19.42 -10.15
C GLU A 37 -15.62 18.63 -10.50
N GLY A 38 -15.46 17.41 -11.02
CA GLY A 38 -16.55 16.55 -11.40
C GLY A 38 -16.09 15.15 -11.80
N ALA A 39 -17.03 14.20 -11.75
CA ALA A 39 -16.83 12.86 -12.25
C ALA A 39 -18.17 12.28 -12.73
N SER A 40 -18.13 11.44 -13.76
CA SER A 40 -19.31 10.75 -14.29
C SER A 40 -18.98 9.31 -14.67
N ALA A 41 -19.98 8.44 -14.55
CA ALA A 41 -19.96 7.08 -15.08
C ALA A 41 -20.81 7.05 -16.36
N THR A 42 -20.36 6.32 -17.37
CA THR A 42 -21.09 6.19 -18.64
C THR A 42 -22.34 5.33 -18.50
N ASP A 43 -22.30 4.32 -17.63
CA ASP A 43 -23.41 3.40 -17.38
C ASP A 43 -23.34 2.83 -15.94
N GLU A 44 -24.18 1.82 -15.68
CA GLU A 44 -24.35 1.20 -14.37
C GLU A 44 -23.55 -0.12 -14.21
N THR A 45 -22.75 -0.55 -15.18
CA THR A 45 -21.95 -1.77 -15.03
C THR A 45 -20.86 -1.59 -13.98
N TYR A 46 -20.49 -2.67 -13.29
CA TYR A 46 -19.49 -2.62 -12.21
C TYR A 46 -18.15 -2.04 -12.69
N ASN A 47 -17.77 -2.30 -13.94
CA ASN A 47 -16.53 -1.84 -14.57
C ASN A 47 -16.71 -0.68 -15.55
N THR A 48 -17.78 0.10 -15.41
CA THR A 48 -18.01 1.29 -16.25
C THR A 48 -16.79 2.20 -16.30
N GLY A 49 -16.56 2.81 -17.47
CA GLY A 49 -15.70 3.98 -17.60
C GLY A 49 -16.49 5.27 -17.38
N GLY A 50 -15.96 6.40 -17.86
CA GLY A 50 -16.64 7.68 -17.82
C GLY A 50 -15.72 8.86 -18.03
N SER A 51 -15.91 9.92 -17.26
CA SER A 51 -15.08 11.12 -17.33
C SER A 51 -14.76 11.69 -15.95
N ILE A 52 -13.59 12.32 -15.82
CA ILE A 52 -13.18 13.06 -14.64
C ILE A 52 -12.74 14.46 -15.04
N SER A 53 -13.13 15.46 -14.24
CA SER A 53 -12.81 16.86 -14.46
C SER A 53 -11.93 17.38 -13.31
N LEU A 54 -10.75 17.91 -13.65
CA LEU A 54 -9.83 18.55 -12.71
C LEU A 54 -8.96 19.61 -13.42
N ASN A 55 -8.78 20.76 -12.77
CA ASN A 55 -8.08 21.94 -13.31
C ASN A 55 -8.58 22.36 -14.71
N GLY A 56 -9.88 22.21 -14.99
CA GLY A 56 -10.47 22.47 -16.31
C GLY A 56 -10.14 21.46 -17.42
N PHE A 57 -9.48 20.34 -17.09
CA PHE A 57 -9.32 19.21 -18.01
C PHE A 57 -10.47 18.24 -17.85
N ASP A 58 -11.12 17.88 -18.95
CA ASP A 58 -12.05 16.75 -19.02
C ASP A 58 -11.30 15.53 -19.57
N ILE A 59 -11.11 14.51 -18.73
CA ILE A 59 -10.28 13.34 -19.03
C ILE A 59 -11.17 12.12 -19.16
N ASN A 60 -10.94 11.32 -20.20
CA ASN A 60 -11.65 10.05 -20.39
C ASN A 60 -11.13 9.01 -19.39
N VAL A 61 -12.04 8.37 -18.68
CA VAL A 61 -11.75 7.27 -17.76
C VAL A 61 -12.12 5.95 -18.43
N PRO A 62 -11.14 5.05 -18.68
CA PRO A 62 -11.41 3.73 -19.25
C PRO A 62 -12.31 2.85 -18.38
N LYS A 63 -12.91 1.83 -19.00
CA LYS A 63 -13.49 0.69 -18.29
C LYS A 63 -12.43 -0.04 -17.47
N ASN A 64 -12.89 -0.76 -16.44
CA ASN A 64 -12.05 -1.50 -15.48
C ASN A 64 -11.11 -0.61 -14.63
N MET A 65 -11.30 0.71 -14.65
CA MET A 65 -10.51 1.62 -13.81
C MET A 65 -10.83 1.41 -12.32
N LEU A 66 -9.76 1.26 -11.54
CA LEU A 66 -9.79 1.27 -10.08
C LEU A 66 -9.04 2.51 -9.57
N VAL A 67 -9.70 3.33 -8.78
CA VAL A 67 -9.14 4.53 -8.16
C VAL A 67 -8.33 4.12 -6.93
N GLN A 68 -7.09 4.57 -6.86
CA GLN A 68 -6.21 4.34 -5.72
C GLN A 68 -6.55 5.29 -4.58
N PHE A 69 -6.83 4.71 -3.42
CA PHE A 69 -6.89 5.36 -2.13
C PHE A 69 -5.76 4.84 -1.23
N PRO A 70 -5.49 5.48 -0.07
CA PRO A 70 -4.35 5.11 0.78
C PRO A 70 -4.25 3.61 1.14
N ALA A 71 -5.39 2.93 1.31
CA ALA A 71 -5.47 1.52 1.71
C ALA A 71 -6.52 0.73 0.89
N ALA A 72 -6.92 1.24 -0.27
CA ALA A 72 -7.97 0.60 -1.06
C ALA A 72 -7.88 0.92 -2.55
N TRP A 73 -8.31 -0.04 -3.37
CA TRP A 73 -8.62 0.18 -4.77
C TRP A 73 -10.14 0.18 -4.95
N VAL A 74 -10.69 1.32 -5.39
CA VAL A 74 -12.13 1.57 -5.44
C VAL A 74 -12.60 1.56 -6.89
N PRO A 75 -13.64 0.77 -7.25
CA PRO A 75 -14.31 0.85 -8.55
C PRO A 75 -14.64 2.28 -8.97
N TRP A 76 -14.41 2.61 -10.25
CA TRP A 76 -14.77 3.93 -10.80
C TRP A 76 -16.23 4.31 -10.50
N LYS A 77 -17.15 3.35 -10.64
CA LYS A 77 -18.57 3.54 -10.31
C LYS A 77 -18.79 4.03 -8.87
N ASP A 78 -18.12 3.41 -7.91
CA ASP A 78 -18.27 3.73 -6.48
C ASP A 78 -17.62 5.06 -6.14
N PHE A 79 -16.49 5.39 -6.78
CA PHE A 79 -15.88 6.71 -6.69
C PHE A 79 -16.84 7.81 -7.18
N VAL A 80 -17.48 7.62 -8.34
CA VAL A 80 -18.45 8.55 -8.90
C VAL A 80 -19.67 8.71 -7.98
N ALA A 81 -20.12 7.63 -7.33
CA ALA A 81 -21.26 7.66 -6.42
C ALA A 81 -21.01 8.53 -5.18
N ASP A 82 -19.77 8.63 -4.69
CA ASP A 82 -19.40 9.43 -3.51
C ASP A 82 -18.71 10.77 -3.87
N LYS A 83 -18.65 11.13 -5.15
CA LYS A 83 -17.90 12.31 -5.64
C LYS A 83 -18.23 13.61 -4.91
N GLU A 84 -19.50 13.80 -4.51
CA GLU A 84 -19.97 15.01 -3.83
C GLU A 84 -19.24 15.22 -2.50
N ALA A 85 -18.88 14.14 -1.80
CA ALA A 85 -18.10 14.21 -0.56
C ALA A 85 -16.62 14.55 -0.81
N MET A 86 -16.17 14.47 -2.06
CA MET A 86 -14.77 14.61 -2.48
C MET A 86 -14.54 15.82 -3.40
N LEU A 87 -15.54 16.65 -3.66
CA LEU A 87 -15.33 17.88 -4.44
C LEU A 87 -14.23 18.75 -3.82
N GLY A 88 -13.31 19.21 -4.66
CA GLY A 88 -12.12 19.97 -4.26
C GLY A 88 -11.00 19.13 -3.64
N TYR A 89 -11.14 17.81 -3.52
CA TYR A 89 -10.05 16.96 -3.06
C TYR A 89 -9.00 16.82 -4.14
N GLU A 90 -7.77 16.62 -3.72
CA GLU A 90 -6.66 16.45 -4.62
C GLU A 90 -6.69 15.09 -5.31
N ILE A 91 -6.88 15.12 -6.62
CA ILE A 91 -6.81 13.96 -7.50
C ILE A 91 -5.55 14.10 -8.37
N ASN A 92 -4.79 13.01 -8.47
CA ASN A 92 -3.72 12.87 -9.44
C ASN A 92 -4.16 11.90 -10.54
N VAL A 93 -4.26 12.40 -11.77
CA VAL A 93 -4.55 11.60 -12.96
C VAL A 93 -3.29 11.52 -13.83
N ILE A 94 -2.80 10.30 -13.98
CA ILE A 94 -1.64 9.97 -14.82
C ILE A 94 -2.17 9.17 -16.02
N GLY A 95 -1.75 9.53 -17.23
CA GLY A 95 -2.26 8.92 -18.45
C GLY A 95 -1.47 9.35 -19.68
N ASN A 96 -2.11 9.33 -20.84
CA ASN A 96 -1.58 9.97 -22.05
C ASN A 96 -2.68 10.73 -22.79
N PHE A 97 -2.29 11.73 -23.57
CA PHE A 97 -3.08 12.18 -24.70
C PHE A 97 -2.90 11.17 -25.83
N VAL A 98 -3.95 10.43 -26.15
CA VAL A 98 -3.98 9.46 -27.25
C VAL A 98 -4.75 10.08 -28.41
N ASN A 99 -4.08 10.28 -29.54
CA ASN A 99 -4.63 11.02 -30.69
C ASN A 99 -5.25 12.37 -30.28
N GLY A 100 -4.59 13.10 -29.37
CA GLY A 100 -5.07 14.37 -28.81
C GLY A 100 -6.18 14.27 -27.76
N SER A 101 -6.69 13.07 -27.44
CA SER A 101 -7.71 12.87 -26.40
C SER A 101 -7.05 12.44 -25.08
N PRO A 102 -7.29 13.14 -23.96
CA PRO A 102 -6.74 12.73 -22.66
C PRO A 102 -7.42 11.45 -22.17
N ILE A 103 -6.63 10.40 -21.90
CA ILE A 103 -7.10 9.12 -21.37
C ILE A 103 -6.31 8.80 -20.10
N ALA A 104 -7.02 8.52 -19.01
CA ALA A 104 -6.43 8.14 -17.73
C ALA A 104 -5.88 6.70 -17.78
N GLY A 105 -4.68 6.48 -17.23
CA GLY A 105 -4.12 5.16 -16.95
C GLY A 105 -4.10 4.84 -15.46
N GLN A 106 -3.96 5.85 -14.60
CA GLN A 106 -4.03 5.73 -13.15
C GLN A 106 -4.73 6.96 -12.57
N ILE A 107 -5.50 6.75 -11.50
CA ILE A 107 -6.19 7.81 -10.75
C ILE A 107 -5.91 7.57 -9.27
N LEU A 108 -5.33 8.56 -8.60
CA LEU A 108 -5.06 8.53 -7.17
C LEU A 108 -5.85 9.64 -6.48
N ALA A 109 -6.51 9.33 -5.36
CA ALA A 109 -7.36 10.25 -4.62
C ALA A 109 -6.86 10.48 -3.19
N TYR A 110 -6.64 11.75 -2.83
CA TYR A 110 -6.27 12.21 -1.50
C TYR A 110 -7.02 13.50 -1.17
N GLN A 111 -7.25 13.83 0.11
CA GLN A 111 -7.74 15.19 0.39
C GLN A 111 -6.66 16.23 0.06
N PHE A 112 -5.42 15.95 0.46
CA PHE A 112 -4.21 16.68 0.07
C PHE A 112 -3.06 15.67 -0.08
N PHE A 113 -2.33 15.73 -1.19
CA PHE A 113 -1.11 14.98 -1.42
C PHE A 113 -0.05 15.45 -0.42
N GLU A 114 0.64 14.52 0.24
CA GLU A 114 1.52 14.81 1.38
C GLU A 114 0.85 15.58 2.53
N GLY A 115 -0.47 15.45 2.72
CA GLY A 115 -1.27 16.07 3.79
C GLY A 115 -0.94 15.58 5.22
N LEU A 116 0.33 15.49 5.56
CA LEU A 116 0.87 15.05 6.85
C LEU A 116 0.74 16.17 7.87
N SER A 117 0.00 15.88 8.93
CA SER A 117 -0.11 16.76 10.09
C SER A 117 0.62 16.15 11.29
N SER A 118 0.96 16.97 12.28
CA SER A 118 1.60 16.49 13.51
C SER A 118 1.15 17.27 14.74
N GLY A 119 1.30 16.66 15.91
CA GLY A 119 1.02 17.33 17.18
C GLY A 119 1.11 16.39 18.37
N PHE A 120 1.00 16.97 19.57
CA PHE A 120 0.94 16.22 20.82
C PHE A 120 -0.50 15.83 21.13
N ILE A 121 -0.69 14.61 21.61
CA ILE A 121 -1.98 14.15 22.15
C ILE A 121 -2.24 14.89 23.47
N GLU A 122 -3.38 15.57 23.56
CA GLU A 122 -3.88 16.23 24.76
C GLU A 122 -4.71 15.28 25.62
N SER A 123 -5.66 14.59 25.00
CA SER A 123 -6.56 13.64 25.66
C SER A 123 -7.05 12.56 24.69
N ILE A 124 -7.51 11.45 25.26
CA ILE A 124 -8.10 10.33 24.52
C ILE A 124 -9.42 9.97 25.20
N ASP A 125 -10.48 9.84 24.41
CA ASP A 125 -11.79 9.38 24.85
C ASP A 125 -11.99 7.94 24.36
N PHE A 126 -12.14 7.00 25.29
CA PHE A 126 -12.29 5.57 24.97
C PHE A 126 -13.71 5.20 24.56
N GLU A 127 -14.71 5.94 25.05
CA GLU A 127 -16.12 5.67 24.73
C GLU A 127 -16.44 6.19 23.32
N ASP A 128 -15.96 7.39 23.01
CA ASP A 128 -16.09 7.97 21.67
C ASP A 128 -15.05 7.40 20.69
N GLY A 129 -13.93 6.87 21.18
CA GLY A 129 -12.82 6.36 20.37
C GLY A 129 -12.07 7.46 19.63
N SER A 130 -11.99 8.65 20.23
CA SER A 130 -11.38 9.84 19.64
C SER A 130 -10.15 10.31 20.41
N MET A 131 -9.30 11.08 19.72
CA MET A 131 -8.03 11.58 20.25
C MET A 131 -7.93 13.08 19.98
N LYS A 132 -7.80 13.89 21.03
CA LYS A 132 -7.63 15.34 20.89
C LYS A 132 -6.15 15.69 20.71
N ILE A 133 -5.83 16.44 19.65
CA ILE A 133 -4.52 17.06 19.49
C ILE A 133 -4.50 18.43 20.16
N GLN A 134 -3.43 18.69 20.93
CA GLN A 134 -3.24 19.95 21.62
C GLN A 134 -3.24 21.12 20.63
N ASN A 135 -4.10 22.12 20.86
CA ASN A 135 -4.31 23.26 19.94
C ASN A 135 -4.68 22.84 18.49
N GLY A 136 -5.15 21.61 18.30
CA GLY A 136 -5.37 21.00 17.00
C GLY A 136 -6.77 20.37 16.87
N PRO A 137 -6.97 19.52 15.84
CA PRO A 137 -8.24 18.84 15.61
C PRO A 137 -8.49 17.71 16.62
N VAL A 138 -9.72 17.20 16.62
CA VAL A 138 -10.02 15.86 17.15
C VAL A 138 -9.78 14.85 16.02
N LEU A 139 -9.04 13.79 16.31
CA LEU A 139 -8.79 12.68 15.40
C LEU A 139 -9.78 11.55 15.69
N ARG A 140 -10.28 10.94 14.62
CA ARG A 140 -11.08 9.72 14.68
C ARG A 140 -10.55 8.73 13.67
N ILE A 141 -10.17 7.53 14.12
CA ILE A 141 -9.60 6.51 13.22
C ILE A 141 -10.72 5.96 12.35
N SER A 142 -10.54 5.99 11.03
CA SER A 142 -11.45 5.40 10.06
C SER A 142 -11.31 3.88 10.05
N ASP A 143 -11.90 3.26 11.06
CA ASP A 143 -11.71 1.85 11.42
C ASP A 143 -13.06 1.12 11.37
N PRO A 144 -13.58 0.77 10.18
CA PRO A 144 -14.90 0.15 10.08
C PRO A 144 -14.98 -1.24 10.76
N ASN A 145 -13.83 -1.90 10.95
CA ASN A 145 -13.74 -3.23 11.56
C ASN A 145 -13.43 -3.19 13.06
N ALA A 146 -13.30 -1.99 13.64
CA ALA A 146 -12.99 -1.77 15.05
C ALA A 146 -11.71 -2.51 15.51
N VAL A 147 -10.66 -2.51 14.68
CA VAL A 147 -9.35 -3.12 14.96
C VAL A 147 -8.49 -2.22 15.84
N PHE A 148 -8.45 -0.92 15.60
CA PHE A 148 -7.62 0.07 16.30
C PHE A 148 -8.40 0.93 17.31
N SER A 149 -9.73 0.99 17.21
CA SER A 149 -10.60 1.75 18.12
C SER A 149 -11.96 1.07 18.34
N VAL A 150 -12.95 1.80 18.87
CA VAL A 150 -14.36 1.37 18.97
C VAL A 150 -15.05 1.24 17.60
N GLY A 151 -14.39 1.73 16.54
CA GLY A 151 -14.83 1.64 15.16
C GLY A 151 -15.52 2.90 14.63
N TYR A 152 -15.28 3.21 13.35
CA TYR A 152 -15.90 4.34 12.67
C TYR A 152 -15.91 4.12 11.15
N SER A 153 -17.05 4.40 10.50
CA SER A 153 -17.27 4.14 9.08
C SER A 153 -17.58 5.38 8.24
N GLY A 154 -17.45 6.59 8.81
CA GLY A 154 -17.84 7.85 8.16
C GLY A 154 -16.94 8.35 7.02
N ALA A 155 -15.87 7.62 6.68
CA ALA A 155 -15.04 7.88 5.50
C ALA A 155 -14.66 6.55 4.82
N PRO A 156 -15.57 5.94 4.04
CA PRO A 156 -15.43 4.56 3.60
C PRO A 156 -14.22 4.32 2.68
N PHE A 157 -13.76 5.30 1.91
CA PHE A 157 -12.58 5.12 1.04
C PHE A 157 -11.25 5.47 1.72
N PHE A 158 -11.29 6.15 2.86
CA PHE A 158 -10.12 6.59 3.60
C PHE A 158 -10.02 5.80 4.91
N THR A 159 -9.89 4.48 4.82
CA THR A 159 -9.81 3.62 6.01
C THR A 159 -8.39 3.36 6.46
N ALA A 160 -8.22 3.23 7.76
CA ALA A 160 -7.02 2.63 8.31
C ALA A 160 -6.84 1.22 7.73
N ASP A 161 -5.63 0.92 7.31
CA ASP A 161 -5.22 -0.43 6.93
C ASP A 161 -5.11 -1.28 8.19
N ASP A 162 -6.00 -2.27 8.29
CA ASP A 162 -6.15 -3.21 9.39
C ASP A 162 -5.48 -4.57 9.12
N GLU A 163 -4.61 -4.63 8.13
CA GLU A 163 -3.78 -5.80 7.79
C GLU A 163 -2.29 -5.45 7.87
N SER A 164 -1.92 -4.32 7.28
CA SER A 164 -0.61 -3.68 7.38
C SER A 164 -0.74 -2.45 8.28
N PRO A 165 -0.46 -2.56 9.59
CA PRO A 165 -0.98 -1.61 10.58
C PRO A 165 -0.52 -0.18 10.32
N SER A 166 -1.45 0.61 9.78
CA SER A 166 -1.29 2.04 9.47
C SER A 166 -1.38 2.95 10.71
N ILE A 167 -1.80 2.37 11.84
CA ILE A 167 -1.86 2.97 13.17
C ILE A 167 -0.77 2.31 14.02
N SER A 168 0.35 3.01 14.19
CA SER A 168 1.56 2.38 14.74
C SER A 168 2.40 3.32 15.60
N SER A 169 3.37 2.72 16.29
CA SER A 169 4.54 3.41 16.82
C SER A 169 5.56 3.69 15.71
N PHE A 170 6.65 4.42 16.01
CA PHE A 170 7.74 4.67 15.05
C PHE A 170 8.29 3.37 14.44
N SER A 171 8.43 2.33 15.27
CA SER A 171 8.96 1.02 14.88
C SER A 171 8.06 0.18 13.97
N GLY A 172 6.80 0.59 13.78
CA GLY A 172 5.76 -0.21 13.12
C GLY A 172 4.97 -1.14 14.05
N PHE A 173 5.28 -1.21 15.35
CA PHE A 173 4.43 -1.93 16.30
C PHE A 173 3.02 -1.30 16.36
N PRO A 174 1.94 -2.10 16.28
CA PRO A 174 0.58 -1.59 16.17
C PRO A 174 0.12 -0.90 17.45
N MET A 175 -0.55 0.24 17.27
CA MET A 175 -1.08 1.07 18.36
C MET A 175 -2.59 1.28 18.22
N CYS A 176 -3.22 1.74 19.29
CA CYS A 176 -4.69 1.77 19.38
C CYS A 176 -5.21 2.86 20.32
N ILE A 177 -6.46 3.23 20.11
CA ILE A 177 -7.30 3.89 21.12
C ILE A 177 -8.07 2.78 21.84
N PRO A 178 -7.88 2.58 23.16
CA PRO A 178 -8.61 1.55 23.90
C PRO A 178 -10.11 1.69 23.73
N ARG A 179 -10.80 0.56 23.55
CA ARG A 179 -12.28 0.52 23.45
C ARG A 179 -12.97 0.69 24.80
N ASN A 180 -12.22 0.48 25.87
CA ASN A 180 -12.60 0.70 27.26
C ASN A 180 -11.34 0.64 28.14
N ALA A 181 -11.49 0.89 29.45
CA ALA A 181 -10.38 0.92 30.41
C ALA A 181 -9.65 -0.43 30.59
N THR A 182 -10.28 -1.55 30.22
CA THR A 182 -9.75 -2.91 30.38
C THR A 182 -9.74 -3.66 29.06
N ASP A 183 -9.37 -2.98 27.97
CA ASP A 183 -9.34 -3.55 26.63
C ASP A 183 -8.24 -4.63 26.51
N PRO A 184 -8.58 -5.93 26.37
CA PRO A 184 -7.59 -7.00 26.28
C PRO A 184 -6.80 -6.98 24.97
N LEU A 185 -7.32 -6.29 23.94
CA LEU A 185 -6.69 -6.14 22.64
C LEU A 185 -5.82 -4.87 22.55
N CYS A 186 -5.95 -3.96 23.53
CA CYS A 186 -5.18 -2.72 23.65
C CYS A 186 -4.81 -2.45 25.13
N PRO A 187 -4.14 -3.39 25.83
CA PRO A 187 -4.03 -3.30 27.29
C PRO A 187 -3.05 -2.21 27.73
N ALA A 188 -3.43 -1.43 28.75
CA ALA A 188 -2.59 -0.41 29.34
C ALA A 188 -1.23 -0.94 29.85
N SER A 189 -1.18 -2.22 30.26
CA SER A 189 0.07 -2.88 30.66
C SER A 189 1.10 -2.98 29.54
N ASN A 190 0.69 -2.88 28.27
CA ASN A 190 1.61 -2.89 27.14
C ASN A 190 2.30 -1.52 26.91
N ARG A 191 1.96 -0.52 27.73
CA ARG A 191 2.70 0.75 27.88
C ARG A 191 3.31 0.80 29.28
N PRO A 192 4.55 0.30 29.46
CA PRO A 192 5.14 0.05 30.78
C PRO A 192 5.47 1.31 31.60
N PHE A 193 5.57 2.47 30.95
CA PHE A 193 5.72 3.75 31.63
C PHE A 193 4.85 4.82 30.98
N ARG A 194 4.53 5.86 31.75
CA ARG A 194 3.78 7.01 31.26
C ARG A 194 4.69 7.92 30.44
N GLY A 195 4.46 7.97 29.13
CA GLY A 195 5.12 8.90 28.22
C GLY A 195 5.81 8.23 27.03
N SER A 196 6.59 9.04 26.33
CA SER A 196 7.33 8.67 25.12
C SER A 196 8.68 8.06 25.43
N GLY A 197 9.19 7.20 24.55
CA GLY A 197 10.52 6.62 24.65
C GLY A 197 10.62 5.25 24.00
N THR A 198 11.73 4.56 24.27
CA THR A 198 12.05 3.24 23.72
C THR A 198 11.83 2.16 24.76
N PHE A 199 11.06 1.12 24.44
CA PHE A 199 10.85 -0.04 25.31
C PHE A 199 10.47 -1.28 24.52
N ALA A 200 10.74 -2.46 25.09
CA ALA A 200 10.24 -3.72 24.55
C ALA A 200 8.77 -3.91 24.95
N ALA A 201 7.93 -4.35 24.02
CA ALA A 201 6.53 -4.66 24.30
C ALA A 201 6.42 -5.78 25.36
N PRO A 202 5.78 -5.54 26.52
CA PRO A 202 5.54 -6.59 27.52
C PRO A 202 4.76 -7.79 26.97
N ASP A 203 3.74 -7.52 26.15
CA ASP A 203 3.04 -8.53 25.35
C ASP A 203 3.14 -8.14 23.87
N PRO A 204 4.05 -8.75 23.10
CA PRO A 204 4.29 -8.35 21.73
C PRO A 204 3.19 -8.85 20.77
N LEU A 205 2.19 -9.62 21.25
CA LEU A 205 1.03 -10.08 20.48
C LEU A 205 -0.24 -9.27 20.68
N SER A 206 -0.20 -8.27 21.55
CA SER A 206 -1.29 -7.30 21.75
C SER A 206 -0.82 -5.92 21.31
N MET A 207 -1.73 -5.05 20.87
CA MET A 207 -1.38 -3.66 20.58
C MET A 207 -1.00 -2.89 21.85
N ALA A 208 -0.42 -1.70 21.68
CA ALA A 208 -0.14 -0.78 22.77
C ALA A 208 -0.96 0.51 22.64
N PRO A 209 -1.56 1.02 23.73
CA PRO A 209 -2.34 2.25 23.63
C PRO A 209 -1.49 3.49 23.35
N PHE A 210 -2.06 4.43 22.59
CA PHE A 210 -1.60 5.82 22.61
C PHE A 210 -1.84 6.42 23.99
N LEU A 211 -1.02 7.41 24.36
CA LEU A 211 -1.13 8.14 25.62
C LEU A 211 -1.08 9.66 25.38
N PRO A 212 -1.74 10.47 26.24
CA PRO A 212 -1.47 11.90 26.31
C PRO A 212 0.03 12.19 26.43
N GLY A 213 0.51 13.13 25.61
CA GLY A 213 1.93 13.48 25.49
C GLY A 213 2.70 12.74 24.39
N ASP A 214 2.12 11.73 23.74
CA ASP A 214 2.72 11.18 22.52
C ASP A 214 2.71 12.24 21.41
N PHE A 215 3.82 12.34 20.68
CA PHE A 215 3.94 13.17 19.49
C PHE A 215 3.62 12.31 18.28
N VAL A 216 2.49 12.59 17.64
CA VAL A 216 2.01 11.82 16.51
C VAL A 216 2.11 12.61 15.22
N THR A 217 2.39 11.91 14.13
CA THR A 217 2.06 12.38 12.78
C THR A 217 0.85 11.61 12.28
N PHE A 218 -0.04 12.26 11.54
CA PHE A 218 -1.27 11.64 11.07
C PHE A 218 -1.66 12.15 9.68
N MET A 219 -2.39 11.30 8.95
CA MET A 219 -2.95 11.60 7.64
C MET A 219 -4.43 11.21 7.65
N GLY A 220 -5.26 12.03 7.00
CA GLY A 220 -6.70 11.86 7.04
C GLY A 220 -7.46 12.87 6.21
N VAL A 221 -8.78 12.79 6.31
CA VAL A 221 -9.70 13.70 5.65
C VAL A 221 -10.51 14.50 6.68
N ARG A 222 -10.62 15.80 6.47
CA ARG A 222 -11.42 16.67 7.32
C ARG A 222 -12.91 16.42 7.10
N ARG A 223 -13.67 16.24 8.19
CA ARG A 223 -15.14 16.18 8.20
C ARG A 223 -15.63 17.08 9.33
N GLY A 224 -16.12 18.27 8.98
CA GLY A 224 -16.51 19.28 9.96
C GLY A 224 -15.36 19.69 10.87
N GLY A 225 -15.52 19.49 12.18
CA GLY A 225 -14.52 19.80 13.21
C GLY A 225 -13.49 18.68 13.47
N GLU A 226 -13.64 17.52 12.84
CA GLU A 226 -12.79 16.35 13.06
C GLU A 226 -11.89 16.07 11.85
N MET A 227 -10.79 15.38 12.12
CA MET A 227 -9.95 14.71 11.12
C MET A 227 -10.21 13.22 11.20
N ILE A 228 -10.75 12.66 10.12
CA ILE A 228 -10.97 11.22 9.99
C ILE A 228 -9.68 10.63 9.41
N VAL A 229 -8.93 9.92 10.25
CA VAL A 229 -7.55 9.50 9.94
C VAL A 229 -7.48 8.05 9.51
N PHE A 230 -6.69 7.80 8.47
CA PHE A 230 -6.35 6.46 7.99
C PHE A 230 -4.92 6.06 8.36
N SER A 231 -4.11 6.99 8.87
CA SER A 231 -2.77 6.69 9.38
C SER A 231 -2.43 7.57 10.57
N ILE A 232 -1.81 6.95 11.59
CA ILE A 232 -1.23 7.63 12.75
C ILE A 232 0.08 6.92 13.06
N VAL A 233 1.14 7.70 13.26
CA VAL A 233 2.42 7.23 13.77
C VAL A 233 2.78 8.00 15.03
N ALA A 234 3.00 7.32 16.16
CA ALA A 234 3.66 7.92 17.31
C ALA A 234 5.19 8.00 17.09
N GLN A 235 5.66 9.17 16.65
CA GLN A 235 7.04 9.38 16.24
C GLN A 235 8.04 9.37 17.41
N ASN A 236 7.58 9.70 18.62
CA ASN A 236 8.41 9.66 19.83
C ASN A 236 8.25 8.36 20.65
N VAL A 237 7.54 7.36 20.13
CA VAL A 237 7.35 6.06 20.78
C VAL A 237 8.00 4.98 19.92
N GLN A 238 9.01 4.31 20.47
CA GLN A 238 9.71 3.21 19.81
C GLN A 238 9.45 1.91 20.59
N ILE A 239 8.57 1.07 20.06
CA ILE A 239 8.23 -0.22 20.70
C ILE A 239 9.02 -1.33 20.03
N THR A 240 10.00 -1.88 20.72
CA THR A 240 10.80 -2.98 20.19
C THR A 240 10.18 -4.34 20.49
N THR A 241 10.49 -5.31 19.64
CA THR A 241 10.18 -6.72 19.86
C THR A 241 11.47 -7.50 20.07
N LEU A 242 11.36 -8.59 20.83
CA LEU A 242 12.46 -9.50 21.13
C LEU A 242 12.24 -10.85 20.43
N SER A 243 13.27 -11.69 20.49
CA SER A 243 13.26 -13.03 19.88
C SER A 243 12.97 -12.93 18.38
N ASP A 244 11.94 -13.65 17.92
CA ASP A 244 11.64 -13.86 16.51
C ASP A 244 10.39 -13.08 16.03
N LEU A 245 9.79 -12.24 16.87
CA LEU A 245 8.69 -11.38 16.43
C LEU A 245 9.22 -10.09 15.82
N VAL A 246 8.64 -9.67 14.71
CA VAL A 246 8.97 -8.43 14.01
C VAL A 246 7.68 -7.76 13.55
N TYR A 247 7.58 -6.45 13.70
CA TYR A 247 6.63 -5.61 12.98
C TYR A 247 7.39 -4.76 11.98
N VAL A 248 6.75 -4.48 10.86
CA VAL A 248 7.32 -3.71 9.75
C VAL A 248 6.43 -2.51 9.50
N ARG A 249 7.02 -1.35 9.24
CA ARG A 249 6.35 -0.17 8.71
C ARG A 249 7.09 0.31 7.48
N VAL A 250 6.39 0.54 6.39
CA VAL A 250 6.94 1.21 5.21
C VAL A 250 6.47 2.66 5.23
N GLU A 251 7.41 3.60 5.07
CA GLU A 251 7.13 5.03 4.99
C GLU A 251 7.07 5.49 3.53
N LEU A 252 7.88 4.87 2.67
CA LEU A 252 7.95 5.19 1.25
C LEU A 252 8.01 3.91 0.43
N GLY A 253 7.13 3.79 -0.56
CA GLY A 253 7.29 2.89 -1.70
C GLY A 253 7.11 3.71 -2.97
N LEU A 254 8.21 4.00 -3.66
CA LEU A 254 8.30 4.75 -4.90
C LEU A 254 8.78 3.82 -6.02
N LEU A 255 8.09 3.83 -7.15
CA LEU A 255 8.54 3.14 -8.35
C LEU A 255 8.92 4.13 -9.44
N GLY A 256 10.09 3.92 -10.01
CA GLY A 256 10.43 4.46 -11.32
C GLY A 256 9.95 3.51 -12.41
N ILE A 257 9.24 4.06 -13.38
CA ILE A 257 8.68 3.32 -14.51
C ILE A 257 9.58 3.57 -15.71
N ASP A 258 10.20 2.50 -16.18
CA ASP A 258 11.07 2.50 -17.34
C ASP A 258 10.26 2.75 -18.60
N ASN A 259 10.91 3.38 -19.57
CA ASN A 259 10.35 3.70 -20.86
C ASN A 259 11.44 3.45 -21.88
N PHE A 260 11.20 2.52 -22.81
CA PHE A 260 12.18 2.11 -23.81
C PHE A 260 12.49 3.20 -24.85
N ASN A 261 11.84 4.37 -24.76
CA ASN A 261 12.17 5.51 -25.58
C ASN A 261 13.59 6.02 -25.26
N PRO A 262 14.47 6.22 -26.26
CA PRO A 262 15.82 6.75 -26.01
C PRO A 262 15.82 8.21 -25.49
N ASN A 263 14.67 8.89 -25.53
CA ASN A 263 14.46 10.23 -24.97
C ASN A 263 13.95 10.22 -23.52
N THR A 264 14.02 9.09 -22.81
CA THR A 264 13.65 9.02 -21.39
C THR A 264 14.80 8.58 -20.50
N GLU A 265 14.83 9.10 -19.27
CA GLU A 265 15.66 8.61 -18.16
C GLU A 265 14.76 7.99 -17.08
N LEU A 266 15.15 6.78 -16.64
CA LEU A 266 14.49 6.07 -15.56
C LEU A 266 14.84 6.69 -14.20
N LYS A 267 13.83 6.83 -13.34
CA LYS A 267 14.05 7.14 -11.92
C LYS A 267 14.35 5.88 -11.11
N GLU A 268 15.27 5.98 -10.16
CA GLU A 268 15.52 4.92 -9.18
C GLU A 268 14.24 4.57 -8.39
N SER A 269 13.94 3.27 -8.24
CA SER A 269 12.88 2.79 -7.34
C SER A 269 13.38 2.73 -5.89
N ARG A 270 12.51 3.09 -4.94
CA ARG A 270 12.89 3.25 -3.53
C ARG A 270 11.84 2.72 -2.58
N PHE A 271 12.27 1.87 -1.64
CA PHE A 271 11.47 1.46 -0.50
C PHE A 271 12.19 1.80 0.80
N VAL A 272 11.51 2.52 1.69
CA VAL A 272 12.05 2.91 2.99
C VAL A 272 11.09 2.47 4.07
N GLY A 273 11.62 1.80 5.09
CA GLY A 273 10.82 1.39 6.23
C GLY A 273 11.65 1.10 7.47
N TYR A 274 10.96 0.60 8.49
CA TYR A 274 11.44 0.40 9.84
C TYR A 274 10.95 -0.93 10.37
N THR A 275 11.68 -1.50 11.33
CA THR A 275 11.29 -2.74 11.99
C THR A 275 11.33 -2.61 13.51
N SER A 276 10.50 -3.38 14.21
CA SER A 276 10.53 -3.41 15.68
C SER A 276 11.68 -4.23 16.26
N ASN A 277 12.40 -5.00 15.44
CA ASN A 277 13.45 -5.92 15.89
C ASN A 277 14.78 -5.62 15.19
N SER A 278 15.82 -5.32 15.97
CA SER A 278 17.14 -4.99 15.44
C SER A 278 17.89 -6.18 14.81
N ARG A 279 17.39 -7.42 14.97
CA ARG A 279 17.94 -8.59 14.26
C ARG A 279 17.37 -8.77 12.86
N ALA A 280 16.29 -8.06 12.51
CA ALA A 280 15.56 -8.30 11.29
C ALA A 280 16.39 -7.96 10.04
N GLN A 281 16.09 -8.69 8.97
CA GLN A 281 16.27 -8.30 7.57
C GLN A 281 14.90 -8.28 6.93
N VAL A 282 14.78 -7.76 5.71
CA VAL A 282 13.51 -7.76 4.99
C VAL A 282 13.67 -8.29 3.58
N ALA A 283 12.74 -9.12 3.16
CA ALA A 283 12.55 -9.51 1.77
C ALA A 283 11.43 -8.66 1.16
N LEU A 284 11.70 -8.07 0.00
CA LEU A 284 10.76 -7.28 -0.79
C LEU A 284 10.25 -8.12 -1.95
N TYR A 285 8.93 -8.21 -2.09
CA TYR A 285 8.24 -8.93 -3.14
C TYR A 285 7.33 -7.98 -3.93
N ALA A 286 7.25 -8.21 -5.23
CA ALA A 286 6.20 -7.70 -6.09
C ALA A 286 5.01 -8.68 -6.02
N ILE A 287 3.79 -8.17 -5.81
CA ILE A 287 2.58 -9.00 -5.77
C ILE A 287 1.99 -9.08 -7.17
N ASP A 288 2.29 -10.16 -7.88
CA ASP A 288 1.71 -10.44 -9.19
C ASP A 288 0.29 -11.01 -8.99
N VAL A 289 -0.69 -10.52 -9.75
CA VAL A 289 -2.10 -10.93 -9.63
C VAL A 289 -2.49 -11.79 -10.84
N ASP A 290 -3.13 -12.94 -10.59
CA ASP A 290 -3.75 -13.74 -11.63
C ASP A 290 -4.94 -12.97 -12.24
N PRO A 291 -4.93 -12.68 -13.56
CA PRO A 291 -5.94 -11.83 -14.18
C PRO A 291 -7.29 -12.53 -14.34
N CYS A 292 -7.43 -13.81 -13.97
CA CYS A 292 -8.67 -14.57 -13.97
C CYS A 292 -9.26 -14.74 -12.57
N THR A 293 -8.48 -15.23 -11.60
CA THR A 293 -8.98 -15.54 -10.24
C THR A 293 -8.75 -14.42 -9.24
N GLY A 294 -7.85 -13.50 -9.56
CA GLY A 294 -7.37 -12.48 -8.62
C GLY A 294 -6.31 -13.00 -7.64
N ALA A 295 -5.91 -14.27 -7.73
CA ALA A 295 -4.95 -14.88 -6.82
C ALA A 295 -3.61 -14.14 -6.82
N PRO A 296 -3.10 -13.73 -5.64
CA PRO A 296 -1.79 -13.10 -5.53
C PRO A 296 -0.66 -14.14 -5.55
N THR A 297 0.43 -13.80 -6.22
CA THR A 297 1.69 -14.55 -6.19
C THR A 297 2.85 -13.61 -5.91
N ASP A 298 3.65 -13.94 -4.90
CA ASP A 298 4.79 -13.11 -4.52
C ASP A 298 6.02 -13.47 -5.36
N ARG A 299 6.55 -12.48 -6.07
CA ARG A 299 7.82 -12.58 -6.80
C ARG A 299 8.88 -11.75 -6.10
N ILE A 300 9.99 -12.38 -5.71
CA ILE A 300 11.06 -11.69 -5.00
C ILE A 300 11.69 -10.59 -5.87
N VAL A 301 11.89 -9.43 -5.26
CA VAL A 301 12.58 -8.28 -5.84
C VAL A 301 13.97 -8.15 -5.23
N ALA A 302 14.06 -8.20 -3.90
CA ALA A 302 15.31 -8.03 -3.18
C ALA A 302 15.23 -8.56 -1.74
N ALA A 303 16.39 -8.78 -1.13
CA ALA A 303 16.53 -8.91 0.31
C ALA A 303 17.48 -7.82 0.83
N VAL A 304 17.09 -7.16 1.91
CA VAL A 304 17.73 -5.94 2.40
C VAL A 304 17.94 -6.02 3.91
N GLY A 305 19.17 -5.77 4.34
CA GLY A 305 19.50 -5.63 5.76
C GLY A 305 19.18 -4.24 6.31
N LEU A 306 19.25 -4.08 7.64
CA LEU A 306 19.09 -2.77 8.26
C LEU A 306 20.27 -1.84 7.92
N ARG A 307 19.97 -0.58 7.63
CA ARG A 307 20.93 0.46 7.27
C ARG A 307 21.98 0.62 8.37
N GLY A 308 23.26 0.63 7.97
CA GLY A 308 24.39 0.80 8.87
C GLY A 308 24.63 -0.40 9.81
N GLY A 309 24.01 -1.55 9.55
CA GLY A 309 24.24 -2.75 10.36
C GLY A 309 23.62 -2.69 11.76
N ARG A 310 22.42 -2.09 11.88
CA ARG A 310 21.55 -1.91 13.08
C ARG A 310 21.65 -0.53 13.73
N ASN A 311 20.99 0.47 13.15
CA ASN A 311 20.79 1.78 13.80
C ASN A 311 19.62 1.75 14.81
N GLU A 312 19.49 2.78 15.65
CA GLU A 312 18.47 2.90 16.70
C GLU A 312 17.04 2.87 16.16
N GLN A 313 16.87 3.23 14.89
CA GLN A 313 15.60 3.25 14.18
C GLN A 313 15.22 1.88 13.61
N ASN A 314 16.18 0.95 13.48
CA ASN A 314 16.06 -0.27 12.70
C ASN A 314 15.52 -0.01 11.28
N LYS A 315 16.10 0.99 10.61
CA LYS A 315 15.70 1.41 9.26
C LYS A 315 16.21 0.40 8.23
N PHE A 316 15.39 0.05 7.24
CA PHE A 316 15.85 -0.57 5.98
C PHE A 316 15.62 0.37 4.80
N GLU A 317 16.40 0.20 3.73
CA GLU A 317 16.34 1.04 2.54
C GLU A 317 16.73 0.24 1.31
N TYR A 318 15.78 0.05 0.39
CA TYR A 318 16.02 -0.46 -0.95
C TYR A 318 16.11 0.70 -1.93
N ARG A 319 17.13 0.65 -2.79
CA ARG A 319 17.46 1.67 -3.77
C ARG A 319 18.09 1.02 -4.99
N SER A 320 17.29 0.79 -6.02
CA SER A 320 17.74 0.19 -7.28
C SER A 320 16.68 0.38 -8.36
N ASP A 321 17.06 0.08 -9.59
CA ASP A 321 16.17 0.18 -10.74
C ASP A 321 15.36 -1.11 -10.88
N ILE A 322 14.04 -0.95 -11.00
CA ILE A 322 13.13 -2.01 -11.42
C ILE A 322 12.72 -1.65 -12.84
N THR A 323 13.15 -2.45 -13.82
CA THR A 323 12.99 -2.12 -15.25
C THR A 323 11.84 -2.88 -15.92
N THR A 324 11.37 -3.97 -15.31
CA THR A 324 10.29 -4.80 -15.85
C THR A 324 9.52 -5.49 -14.72
N GLY A 325 8.34 -6.02 -15.04
CA GLY A 325 7.53 -6.79 -14.09
C GLY A 325 7.08 -5.93 -12.92
N TYR A 326 6.49 -4.77 -13.19
CA TYR A 326 5.88 -3.95 -12.16
C TYR A 326 4.69 -4.70 -11.55
N ALA A 327 4.45 -4.48 -10.27
CA ALA A 327 3.23 -4.88 -9.59
C ALA A 327 2.49 -3.66 -9.07
N ARG A 328 1.18 -3.80 -8.87
CA ARG A 328 0.36 -2.74 -8.28
C ARG A 328 0.71 -2.52 -6.80
N GLU A 329 1.06 -3.60 -6.12
CA GLU A 329 1.29 -3.68 -4.69
C GLU A 329 2.60 -4.45 -4.42
N TYR A 330 3.30 -4.04 -3.36
CA TYR A 330 4.54 -4.68 -2.92
C TYR A 330 4.43 -5.12 -1.48
N ARG A 331 5.02 -6.27 -1.19
CA ARG A 331 5.04 -6.87 0.14
C ARG A 331 6.43 -6.85 0.69
N VAL A 332 6.55 -6.41 1.94
CA VAL A 332 7.74 -6.61 2.75
C VAL A 332 7.47 -7.77 3.70
N VAL A 333 8.40 -8.71 3.81
CA VAL A 333 8.38 -9.81 4.76
C VAL A 333 9.64 -9.75 5.60
N ALA A 334 9.50 -9.70 6.91
CA ALA A 334 10.61 -9.71 7.84
C ALA A 334 11.22 -11.11 7.92
N GLU A 335 12.55 -11.16 7.92
CA GLU A 335 13.34 -12.37 8.12
C GLU A 335 14.28 -12.19 9.30
N ILE A 336 14.54 -13.26 10.03
CA ILE A 336 15.63 -13.34 11.00
C ILE A 336 16.43 -14.59 10.67
N ASP A 337 17.74 -14.43 10.51
CA ASP A 337 18.65 -15.51 10.15
C ASP A 337 18.22 -16.24 8.86
N GLY A 338 17.68 -15.47 7.88
CA GLY A 338 17.21 -15.97 6.59
C GLY A 338 15.88 -16.71 6.63
N VAL A 339 15.17 -16.70 7.76
CA VAL A 339 13.88 -17.39 7.92
C VAL A 339 12.76 -16.34 8.05
N PRO A 340 11.73 -16.38 7.19
CA PRO A 340 10.55 -15.52 7.33
C PRO A 340 9.90 -15.63 8.72
N LYS A 341 9.60 -14.47 9.31
CA LYS A 341 9.07 -14.36 10.66
C LYS A 341 7.70 -13.70 10.65
N THR A 342 6.68 -14.48 10.35
CA THR A 342 5.29 -14.02 10.40
C THR A 342 4.52 -14.67 11.55
N ARG A 343 3.59 -13.92 12.15
CA ARG A 343 2.75 -14.43 13.25
C ARG A 343 1.47 -13.63 13.40
N THR A 344 0.33 -14.31 13.40
CA THR A 344 -0.96 -13.66 13.69
C THR A 344 -1.05 -13.26 15.15
N THR A 345 -1.45 -12.02 15.37
CA THR A 345 -1.60 -11.39 16.70
C THR A 345 -2.97 -11.69 17.29
N LYS A 346 -3.18 -11.36 18.58
CA LYS A 346 -4.50 -11.46 19.21
C LYS A 346 -5.53 -10.53 18.57
N ASN A 347 -5.05 -9.52 17.84
CA ASN A 347 -5.84 -8.53 17.12
C ASN A 347 -6.20 -8.94 15.69
N GLY A 348 -5.73 -10.10 15.21
CA GLY A 348 -5.93 -10.56 13.83
C GLY A 348 -4.93 -10.00 12.82
N LEU A 349 -4.00 -9.11 13.25
CA LEU A 349 -2.92 -8.59 12.39
C LEU A 349 -1.88 -9.68 12.14
N LEU A 350 -1.35 -9.77 10.93
CA LEU A 350 -0.21 -10.63 10.60
C LEU A 350 1.10 -9.87 10.83
N ALA A 351 1.72 -10.07 12.00
CA ALA A 351 3.04 -9.50 12.27
C ALA A 351 4.07 -10.04 11.27
N GLY A 352 5.09 -9.25 10.98
CA GLY A 352 6.20 -9.64 10.12
C GLY A 352 5.98 -9.38 8.64
N THR A 353 4.81 -8.89 8.23
CA THR A 353 4.56 -8.46 6.85
C THR A 353 4.01 -7.04 6.82
N TYR A 354 4.21 -6.36 5.69
CA TYR A 354 3.60 -5.09 5.37
C TYR A 354 3.36 -5.02 3.87
N VAL A 355 2.14 -4.69 3.47
CA VAL A 355 1.75 -4.39 2.09
C VAL A 355 1.48 -2.91 1.99
N GLN A 356 1.99 -2.27 0.96
CA GLN A 356 1.62 -0.90 0.63
C GLN A 356 1.26 -0.79 -0.85
N PRO A 357 0.21 -0.03 -1.19
CA PRO A 357 0.11 0.51 -2.54
C PRO A 357 1.27 1.49 -2.79
N VAL A 358 1.77 1.50 -4.03
CA VAL A 358 2.81 2.46 -4.46
C VAL A 358 2.16 3.83 -4.62
N ASN A 359 2.57 4.82 -3.82
CA ASN A 359 1.92 6.13 -3.79
C ASN A 359 2.56 7.20 -4.71
N PRO A 360 3.85 7.10 -5.09
CA PRO A 360 4.42 7.83 -6.22
C PRO A 360 4.86 6.87 -7.36
N TRP A 361 4.19 7.01 -8.49
CA TRP A 361 4.57 6.41 -9.77
C TRP A 361 5.34 7.46 -10.57
N VAL A 362 6.65 7.24 -10.78
CA VAL A 362 7.51 8.19 -11.49
C VAL A 362 7.83 7.64 -12.88
N HIS A 363 7.10 8.11 -13.88
CA HIS A 363 7.39 7.77 -15.27
C HIS A 363 8.70 8.42 -15.75
N GLY A 364 9.30 7.83 -16.79
CA GLY A 364 10.56 8.28 -17.36
C GLY A 364 10.57 9.78 -17.72
N GLU A 365 11.62 10.48 -17.30
CA GLU A 365 11.80 11.92 -17.51
C GLU A 365 12.41 12.19 -18.90
N GLN A 366 11.93 13.22 -19.59
CA GLN A 366 12.46 13.60 -20.90
C GLN A 366 13.90 14.13 -20.81
N VAL A 367 14.83 13.54 -21.57
CA VAL A 367 16.26 13.95 -21.53
C VAL A 367 16.69 14.91 -22.65
N VAL A 368 15.96 14.98 -23.76
CA VAL A 368 16.26 15.90 -24.87
C VAL A 368 15.33 17.11 -24.79
N PRO A 369 15.81 18.32 -24.44
CA PRO A 369 14.98 19.52 -24.43
C PRO A 369 14.50 19.90 -25.83
N GLY A 370 13.27 20.43 -25.92
CA GLY A 370 12.74 21.03 -27.16
C GLY A 370 12.17 20.05 -28.18
N VAL A 371 12.17 18.74 -27.91
CA VAL A 371 11.41 17.75 -28.69
C VAL A 371 10.08 17.42 -28.01
N ALA A 372 9.18 16.75 -28.73
CA ALA A 372 7.92 16.30 -28.17
C ALA A 372 8.17 15.35 -26.98
N PRO A 373 7.44 15.53 -25.86
CA PRO A 373 7.61 14.69 -24.70
C PRO A 373 7.20 13.24 -25.03
N PRO A 374 7.97 12.25 -24.54
CA PRO A 374 7.62 10.85 -24.69
C PRO A 374 6.38 10.51 -23.85
N ALA A 375 5.47 9.72 -24.42
CA ALA A 375 4.30 9.21 -23.69
C ALA A 375 4.72 8.37 -22.47
N ASN A 376 3.89 8.36 -21.43
CA ASN A 376 4.01 7.44 -20.31
C ASN A 376 3.87 6.00 -20.81
N ASP A 377 4.74 5.10 -20.34
CA ASP A 377 4.66 3.67 -20.66
C ASP A 377 3.82 2.93 -19.61
N PHE A 378 2.69 2.36 -20.06
CA PHE A 378 1.80 1.51 -19.27
C PHE A 378 1.90 0.03 -19.69
N SER A 379 2.70 -0.29 -20.72
CA SER A 379 2.80 -1.65 -21.27
C SER A 379 3.36 -2.68 -20.27
N GLN A 380 4.17 -2.22 -19.33
CA GLN A 380 4.80 -3.04 -18.29
C GLN A 380 3.97 -3.12 -17.00
N MET A 381 2.70 -2.67 -17.00
CA MET A 381 1.80 -2.69 -15.84
C MET A 381 0.71 -3.77 -16.01
N PRO A 382 0.92 -5.01 -15.51
CA PRO A 382 0.05 -6.14 -15.82
C PRO A 382 -1.40 -5.98 -15.35
N TRP A 383 -1.63 -5.19 -14.28
CA TRP A 383 -2.98 -4.91 -13.79
C TRP A 383 -3.76 -3.98 -14.74
N LEU A 384 -3.08 -3.21 -15.59
CA LEU A 384 -3.71 -2.38 -16.62
C LEU A 384 -3.87 -3.15 -17.94
N THR A 385 -2.88 -3.99 -18.30
CA THR A 385 -2.85 -4.71 -19.58
C THR A 385 -3.54 -6.06 -19.57
N ARG A 386 -3.77 -6.67 -18.40
CA ARG A 386 -4.45 -7.97 -18.26
C ARG A 386 -5.67 -7.92 -17.33
N GLY A 387 -5.72 -6.95 -16.41
CA GLY A 387 -6.74 -6.84 -15.38
C GLY A 387 -6.32 -7.44 -14.04
N VAL A 388 -7.27 -7.54 -13.11
CA VAL A 388 -7.03 -7.96 -11.71
C VAL A 388 -7.86 -9.17 -11.27
N GLY A 389 -8.50 -9.86 -12.21
CA GLY A 389 -9.28 -11.07 -11.92
C GLY A 389 -10.71 -10.80 -11.49
N VAL A 390 -11.41 -11.89 -11.12
CA VAL A 390 -12.75 -11.78 -10.55
C VAL A 390 -12.70 -11.18 -9.16
N ASP A 391 -13.64 -10.30 -8.82
CA ASP A 391 -13.87 -9.90 -7.44
C ASP A 391 -14.70 -10.95 -6.69
N GLU A 392 -14.85 -10.74 -5.40
CA GLU A 392 -15.71 -11.52 -4.50
C GLU A 392 -17.20 -11.57 -4.88
N ASN A 393 -17.67 -10.65 -5.73
CA ASN A 393 -19.04 -10.66 -6.27
C ASN A 393 -19.11 -11.42 -7.61
N GLY A 394 -18.00 -12.01 -8.06
CA GLY A 394 -17.87 -12.75 -9.32
C GLY A 394 -17.73 -11.85 -10.54
N ASN A 395 -17.45 -10.55 -10.38
CA ASN A 395 -17.27 -9.64 -11.50
C ASN A 395 -15.81 -9.67 -11.99
N LEU A 396 -15.60 -9.90 -13.28
CA LEU A 396 -14.26 -10.00 -13.88
C LEU A 396 -13.68 -8.65 -14.30
N TRP A 397 -12.62 -8.21 -13.62
CA TRP A 397 -11.93 -6.96 -13.93
C TRP A 397 -10.82 -7.20 -14.95
N GLY A 398 -11.10 -6.82 -16.20
CA GLY A 398 -10.18 -6.99 -17.34
C GLY A 398 -9.22 -5.81 -17.57
N PRO A 399 -8.53 -5.78 -18.72
CA PRO A 399 -7.65 -4.67 -19.09
C PRO A 399 -8.40 -3.36 -19.27
N LEU A 400 -7.69 -2.23 -19.20
CA LEU A 400 -8.30 -0.91 -19.45
C LEU A 400 -8.79 -0.80 -20.91
N GLU A 401 -10.00 -0.27 -21.08
CA GLU A 401 -10.62 -0.05 -22.40
C GLU A 401 -11.33 1.30 -22.48
N PRO A 402 -10.91 2.24 -23.36
CA PRO A 402 -9.73 2.17 -24.23
C PRO A 402 -8.42 2.18 -23.45
N PHE A 403 -7.35 1.58 -24.00
CA PHE A 403 -6.04 1.58 -23.37
C PHE A 403 -5.35 2.96 -23.51
N PRO A 404 -4.71 3.50 -22.46
CA PRO A 404 -4.14 4.86 -22.45
C PRO A 404 -2.81 4.98 -23.21
N GLN A 405 -2.55 4.14 -24.20
CA GLN A 405 -1.30 4.13 -24.98
C GLN A 405 -1.52 3.43 -26.32
N THR A 406 -1.02 4.00 -27.41
CA THR A 406 -1.03 3.38 -28.73
C THR A 406 0.08 2.34 -28.90
N GLY A 407 -0.12 1.39 -29.82
CA GLY A 407 0.91 0.40 -30.17
C GLY A 407 1.10 -0.73 -29.15
N VAL A 408 0.39 -0.71 -28.02
CA VAL A 408 0.36 -1.81 -27.05
C VAL A 408 -0.66 -2.85 -27.50
N GLN A 409 -0.20 -4.08 -27.67
CA GLN A 409 -1.09 -5.21 -27.95
C GLN A 409 -1.71 -5.70 -26.63
N ILE A 410 -3.02 -5.54 -26.52
CA ILE A 410 -3.80 -6.07 -25.40
C ILE A 410 -4.42 -7.39 -25.85
N ASP A 411 -3.88 -8.49 -25.35
CA ASP A 411 -4.41 -9.81 -25.65
C ASP A 411 -5.75 -10.03 -24.93
N PRO A 412 -6.75 -10.62 -25.60
CA PRO A 412 -8.00 -10.98 -24.95
C PRO A 412 -7.76 -11.90 -23.75
N LEU A 413 -8.36 -11.55 -22.63
CA LEU A 413 -8.25 -12.31 -21.41
C LEU A 413 -8.91 -13.69 -21.56
N ALA A 414 -8.14 -14.77 -21.40
CA ALA A 414 -8.57 -16.14 -21.66
C ALA A 414 -8.87 -16.94 -20.37
N CYS A 415 -9.94 -16.56 -19.66
CA CYS A 415 -10.30 -17.19 -18.37
C CYS A 415 -11.35 -18.31 -18.48
N GLY A 416 -11.83 -18.64 -19.68
CA GLY A 416 -12.97 -19.53 -19.85
C GLY A 416 -14.28 -18.89 -19.38
N ALA A 417 -15.21 -19.69 -18.86
CA ALA A 417 -16.51 -19.18 -18.40
C ALA A 417 -16.38 -18.46 -17.04
N VAL A 418 -16.70 -17.17 -17.00
CA VAL A 418 -16.63 -16.34 -15.77
C VAL A 418 -17.41 -16.95 -14.60
N SER A 419 -18.55 -17.57 -14.88
CA SER A 419 -19.38 -18.27 -13.86
C SER A 419 -18.70 -19.46 -13.19
N ALA A 420 -17.58 -19.95 -13.73
CA ALA A 420 -16.79 -21.04 -13.17
C ALA A 420 -15.54 -20.56 -12.42
N LEU A 421 -15.21 -19.26 -12.51
CA LEU A 421 -14.09 -18.68 -11.81
C LEU A 421 -14.39 -18.56 -10.32
N LYS A 422 -13.36 -18.74 -9.51
CA LYS A 422 -13.41 -18.51 -8.07
C LYS A 422 -12.61 -17.27 -7.74
N PHE A 423 -13.16 -16.47 -6.83
CA PHE A 423 -12.39 -15.42 -6.20
C PHE A 423 -11.34 -16.05 -5.30
N GLU A 424 -10.08 -15.73 -5.57
CA GLU A 424 -8.91 -16.17 -4.81
C GLU A 424 -8.04 -14.97 -4.39
N GLY A 425 -8.56 -13.74 -4.56
CA GLY A 425 -7.83 -12.51 -4.23
C GLY A 425 -7.67 -12.23 -2.74
N ASP A 426 -8.23 -13.07 -1.88
CA ASP A 426 -8.03 -13.08 -0.43
C ASP A 426 -7.06 -14.17 0.04
N GLU A 427 -6.51 -14.99 -0.85
CA GLU A 427 -5.51 -15.99 -0.50
C GLU A 427 -4.18 -15.33 -0.12
N VAL A 428 -3.60 -15.73 1.02
CA VAL A 428 -2.26 -15.28 1.45
C VAL A 428 -1.35 -16.46 1.63
N LYS A 429 -0.28 -16.56 0.84
CA LYS A 429 0.75 -17.56 1.13
C LYS A 429 1.54 -17.15 2.35
N ALA A 430 1.22 -17.76 3.50
CA ALA A 430 1.94 -17.52 4.75
C ALA A 430 3.27 -18.31 4.85
N ASP A 431 3.54 -19.16 3.88
CA ASP A 431 4.69 -20.06 3.76
C ASP A 431 5.76 -19.49 2.80
N TRP A 432 6.17 -18.25 3.04
CA TRP A 432 7.24 -17.63 2.25
C TRP A 432 8.51 -18.48 2.26
N VAL A 433 9.02 -18.76 1.07
CA VAL A 433 10.34 -19.39 0.90
C VAL A 433 11.41 -18.38 1.31
N PRO A 434 12.42 -18.80 2.10
CA PRO A 434 13.58 -17.96 2.43
C PRO A 434 14.13 -17.19 1.24
N SER A 435 14.36 -15.88 1.42
CA SER A 435 14.92 -15.04 0.37
C SER A 435 16.26 -15.55 -0.17
N SER A 436 17.05 -16.20 0.68
CA SER A 436 18.32 -16.84 0.34
C SER A 436 18.19 -17.99 -0.64
N GLU A 437 17.07 -18.73 -0.61
CA GLU A 437 16.79 -19.82 -1.54
C GLU A 437 16.33 -19.27 -2.90
N LEU A 438 15.51 -18.21 -2.89
CA LEU A 438 14.97 -17.59 -4.09
C LEU A 438 16.01 -16.78 -4.88
N LEU A 439 16.97 -16.15 -4.19
CA LEU A 439 18.04 -15.35 -4.81
C LEU A 439 19.29 -16.18 -5.17
N GLY A 440 19.25 -17.51 -5.00
CA GLY A 440 20.36 -18.39 -5.35
C GLY A 440 21.57 -18.26 -4.43
N GLY A 441 21.38 -18.42 -3.11
CA GLY A 441 22.44 -18.76 -2.14
C GLY A 441 23.53 -17.72 -1.86
N SER A 442 23.53 -16.56 -2.50
CA SER A 442 24.57 -15.53 -2.33
C SER A 442 24.05 -14.24 -1.68
N LEU A 443 23.48 -14.35 -0.49
CA LEU A 443 23.56 -13.22 0.44
C LEU A 443 24.99 -13.20 1.01
N PRO A 444 25.73 -12.07 0.93
CA PRO A 444 27.05 -12.01 1.54
C PRO A 444 26.89 -12.18 3.05
N ALA A 445 27.33 -13.33 3.54
CA ALA A 445 27.50 -13.56 4.97
C ALA A 445 28.44 -12.48 5.54
N PRO A 446 28.20 -11.95 6.74
CA PRO A 446 29.24 -11.24 7.46
C PRO A 446 30.42 -12.19 7.63
N SER A 447 31.58 -11.81 7.11
CA SER A 447 32.80 -12.61 7.16
C SER A 447 33.10 -13.07 8.58
N ASN A 448 33.11 -14.38 8.82
CA ASN A 448 34.17 -15.09 9.54
C ASN A 448 33.97 -16.61 9.43
N GLU A 449 35.05 -17.30 9.04
CA GLU A 449 35.25 -18.76 9.04
C GLU A 449 34.90 -19.34 10.44
N THR A 450 34.37 -20.55 10.66
CA THR A 450 34.85 -21.86 10.19
C THR A 450 33.91 -23.00 10.69
N VAL A 451 33.88 -24.11 9.94
CA VAL A 451 33.52 -25.52 10.27
C VAL A 451 32.04 -25.96 10.30
N ALA A 452 31.75 -26.93 9.42
CA ALA A 452 30.52 -27.67 9.20
C ALA A 452 30.20 -28.75 10.24
N GLN A 453 28.92 -29.18 10.33
CA GLN A 453 28.48 -30.60 10.24
C GLN A 453 26.92 -30.74 10.20
N PRO A 454 26.37 -31.90 9.74
CA PRO A 454 25.12 -31.96 8.96
C PRO A 454 23.82 -32.27 9.73
N THR A 455 22.73 -32.07 8.99
CA THR A 455 21.29 -32.23 9.24
C THR A 455 20.80 -33.59 9.77
N THR A 456 19.65 -33.56 10.47
CA THR A 456 18.64 -34.63 10.41
C THR A 456 17.22 -34.05 10.42
N SER A 457 16.38 -34.57 9.50
CA SER A 457 14.99 -34.20 9.23
C SER A 457 13.99 -34.99 10.10
N ALA A 458 12.82 -34.40 10.41
CA ALA A 458 11.65 -35.18 10.81
C ALA A 458 10.35 -34.57 10.22
N GLN A 459 9.60 -35.42 9.52
CA GLN A 459 8.28 -35.16 8.92
C GLN A 459 7.17 -35.17 9.98
N SER A 460 6.11 -34.37 9.79
CA SER A 460 4.86 -34.46 10.56
C SER A 460 3.65 -34.67 9.65
N SER A 461 2.65 -35.40 10.18
CA SER A 461 1.38 -35.78 9.54
C SER A 461 0.19 -35.09 10.25
N PRO A 462 -0.99 -34.96 9.63
CA PRO A 462 -2.00 -33.96 10.00
C PRO A 462 -3.10 -34.50 10.93
N THR A 463 -3.77 -33.62 11.69
CA THR A 463 -5.09 -33.85 12.34
C THR A 463 -5.74 -32.49 12.70
N PRO A 464 -7.07 -32.41 13.00
CA PRO A 464 -8.04 -31.76 12.13
C PRO A 464 -8.64 -30.45 12.68
N GLU A 465 -9.18 -29.69 11.71
CA GLU A 465 -9.93 -28.43 11.75
C GLU A 465 -10.97 -28.22 12.87
N SER A 466 -11.09 -26.96 13.29
CA SER A 466 -12.32 -26.39 13.84
C SER A 466 -12.60 -25.01 13.22
N THR A 467 -13.79 -24.87 12.64
CA THR A 467 -14.30 -23.75 11.83
C THR A 467 -14.54 -22.46 12.62
N PRO A 468 -14.28 -21.25 12.08
CA PRO A 468 -14.62 -20.00 12.73
C PRO A 468 -15.87 -19.29 12.17
N VAL A 469 -16.27 -18.28 12.94
CA VAL A 469 -17.56 -17.58 12.97
C VAL A 469 -17.50 -16.30 12.11
N ALA A 470 -18.48 -16.12 11.22
CA ALA A 470 -18.63 -14.93 10.37
C ALA A 470 -19.06 -13.66 11.14
N LYS A 471 -18.55 -12.48 10.73
CA LYS A 471 -19.00 -11.15 11.20
C LYS A 471 -19.65 -10.30 10.10
N ARG A 472 -20.51 -9.38 10.56
CA ARG A 472 -21.57 -8.61 9.87
C ARG A 472 -21.06 -7.32 9.19
N GLY A 473 -21.61 -7.03 8.00
CA GLY A 473 -22.32 -5.76 7.77
C GLY A 473 -21.64 -4.61 7.02
N VAL A 474 -20.59 -4.84 6.23
CA VAL A 474 -20.08 -3.83 5.28
C VAL A 474 -20.13 -4.43 3.86
N PRO A 475 -20.60 -3.71 2.82
CA PRO A 475 -20.47 -4.17 1.45
C PRO A 475 -18.99 -4.39 1.16
N ASN A 476 -18.60 -5.63 0.89
CA ASN A 476 -17.21 -6.03 0.78
C ASN A 476 -16.56 -5.61 -0.57
N VAL A 477 -17.11 -4.62 -1.29
CA VAL A 477 -16.72 -4.14 -2.65
C VAL A 477 -15.31 -3.52 -2.72
N ARG A 478 -14.43 -3.82 -1.77
CA ARG A 478 -13.06 -3.34 -1.70
C ARG A 478 -12.12 -4.45 -2.12
N TRP A 479 -11.37 -4.19 -3.19
CA TRP A 479 -10.03 -4.72 -3.34
C TRP A 479 -9.16 -4.05 -2.28
N ARG A 480 -9.34 -4.49 -1.01
CA ARG A 480 -8.34 -4.31 0.03
C ARG A 480 -7.06 -5.01 -0.45
N SER A 481 -5.91 -4.56 0.03
CA SER A 481 -4.59 -5.18 -0.07
C SER A 481 -4.52 -6.58 0.59
N ARG A 482 -5.62 -7.35 0.48
CA ARG A 482 -6.12 -8.33 1.42
C ARG A 482 -5.06 -9.36 1.76
N ALA A 483 -4.45 -9.21 2.93
CA ALA A 483 -3.76 -10.25 3.64
C ALA A 483 -4.66 -10.79 4.78
N TRP A 484 -5.67 -11.60 4.44
CA TRP A 484 -6.45 -12.36 5.44
C TRP A 484 -6.04 -13.82 5.41
N LEU A 485 -5.47 -14.32 6.51
CA LEU A 485 -5.50 -15.75 6.77
C LEU A 485 -5.51 -16.07 8.26
N GLU A 486 -6.39 -17.01 8.58
CA GLU A 486 -6.35 -17.85 9.77
C GLU A 486 -5.00 -18.55 9.84
N ALA A 487 -4.07 -18.00 10.62
CA ALA A 487 -2.98 -18.81 11.11
C ALA A 487 -3.53 -19.72 12.20
N THR A 488 -3.42 -21.03 11.95
CA THR A 488 -3.58 -22.09 12.94
C THR A 488 -3.12 -21.66 14.32
N THR A 489 -4.05 -21.63 15.28
CA THR A 489 -3.74 -21.54 16.70
C THR A 489 -2.73 -22.62 17.06
N LEU A 490 -1.50 -22.23 17.43
CA LEU A 490 -0.57 -23.18 18.04
C LEU A 490 -1.17 -23.68 19.36
N ALA A 491 -0.94 -24.97 19.60
CA ALA A 491 -1.37 -25.67 20.78
C ALA A 491 -0.91 -24.97 22.07
N LYS A 492 -1.79 -25.07 23.05
CA LYS A 492 -1.68 -24.62 24.45
C LYS A 492 -0.25 -24.73 25.02
N GLU A 493 0.20 -23.64 25.64
CA GLU A 493 1.32 -23.50 26.60
C GLU A 493 2.76 -23.55 26.05
N ASP A 494 3.37 -22.37 25.81
CA ASP A 494 4.83 -22.19 25.80
C ASP A 494 5.31 -21.88 27.24
N PRO A 495 6.07 -22.78 27.90
CA PRO A 495 6.46 -22.63 29.31
C PRO A 495 7.50 -21.53 29.59
N ASN A 496 8.05 -20.87 28.56
CA ASN A 496 9.19 -19.97 28.74
C ASN A 496 8.86 -18.48 28.90
N LEU A 497 7.58 -18.11 29.05
CA LEU A 497 7.17 -16.69 29.18
C LEU A 497 7.06 -16.16 30.62
N HIS A 498 7.48 -16.93 31.63
CA HIS A 498 7.50 -16.47 33.02
C HIS A 498 8.86 -16.67 33.68
N GLN A 499 9.80 -15.77 33.43
CA GLN A 499 10.94 -15.63 34.34
C GLN A 499 11.60 -14.25 34.25
N LEU A 500 10.87 -13.17 34.53
CA LEU A 500 11.50 -11.93 34.94
C LEU A 500 10.70 -11.23 36.05
N VAL A 501 11.45 -10.87 37.11
CA VAL A 501 11.17 -9.99 38.25
C VAL A 501 10.64 -10.63 39.55
N ALA A 502 11.56 -10.80 40.50
CA ALA A 502 11.28 -10.51 41.91
C ALA A 502 12.49 -9.74 42.50
N PRO A 503 12.28 -8.66 43.28
CA PRO A 503 13.35 -7.85 43.86
C PRO A 503 13.93 -8.50 45.12
N GLN A 504 15.26 -8.59 45.24
CA GLN A 504 15.92 -9.02 46.47
C GLN A 504 15.81 -7.92 47.54
N ALA A 505 15.02 -8.22 48.57
CA ALA A 505 15.01 -7.49 49.83
C ALA A 505 16.19 -7.95 50.72
N LYS A 506 16.85 -6.97 51.34
CA LYS A 506 17.80 -7.13 52.45
C LYS A 506 17.23 -7.98 53.59
N LYS A 507 18.06 -8.81 54.21
CA LYS A 507 18.00 -9.08 55.66
C LYS A 507 19.37 -9.48 56.21
N ASP A 508 19.63 -8.97 57.39
CA ASP A 508 20.85 -9.01 58.18
C ASP A 508 21.26 -10.43 58.62
N GLN A 509 22.56 -10.72 58.52
CA GLN A 509 23.43 -11.19 59.62
C GLN A 509 24.90 -11.10 59.22
#